data_AF-A0A0B9G2V0-F1
#
_entry.id   AF-A0A0B9G2V0-F1
#
_cell.length_a   1.000
_cell.length_b   1.000
_cell.length_c   1.000
_cell.angle_alpha   90.00
_cell.angle_beta   90.00
_cell.angle_gamma   90.00
#
_symmetry.space_group_name_H-M   'P 1'
#
loop_
_entity.id
_entity.type
_entity.pdbx_description
1 polymer ?
#
loop_
_entity_poly.entity_id
_entity_poly.type
_entity_poly.pdbx_seq_one_letter_code
_entity_poly.pdbx_strand_id
1 'polypeptide(L)'
;MDFFVPSATSPQQAEAVFNSIANHVSAPEQDQRVYKLVWQHEGAECSCEIGKPLPDVFRTDETVLAIFECDEVYKICTPNRGAIKFDPIHAMKSSVSSVEYFS
;
A
#
# COMPACT_ATOMS: atom_id res chain seq x y z
N MET A 1 -10.31 -8.02 10.74
CA MET A 1 -9.73 -8.60 9.52
C MET A 1 -8.26 -8.76 9.79
N ASP A 2 -7.78 -10.00 9.83
CA ASP A 2 -6.36 -10.27 10.08
C ASP A 2 -5.46 -9.69 8.99
N PHE A 3 -4.30 -9.20 9.41
CA PHE A 3 -3.27 -8.67 8.52
C PHE A 3 -2.76 -9.77 7.57
N PHE A 4 -2.71 -9.48 6.27
CA PHE A 4 -2.13 -10.38 5.27
C PHE A 4 -1.37 -9.59 4.20
N VAL A 5 -0.38 -10.25 3.59
CA VAL A 5 0.31 -9.76 2.39
C VAL A 5 0.07 -10.77 1.28
N PRO A 6 -0.45 -10.39 0.10
CA PRO A 6 -0.81 -11.32 -0.97
C PRO A 6 0.33 -12.23 -1.45
N SER A 7 1.58 -11.78 -1.32
CA SER A 7 2.77 -12.54 -1.68
C SER A 7 3.26 -13.52 -0.60
N ALA A 8 2.70 -13.44 0.60
CA ALA A 8 3.14 -14.24 1.74
C ALA A 8 2.34 -15.54 1.86
N THR A 9 3.06 -16.63 2.13
CA THR A 9 2.50 -17.97 2.34
C THR A 9 2.27 -18.31 3.82
N SER A 10 2.75 -17.46 4.72
CA SER A 10 2.53 -17.59 6.16
C SER A 10 2.44 -16.21 6.84
N PRO A 11 1.82 -16.12 8.03
CA PRO A 11 1.79 -14.88 8.81
C PRO A 11 3.19 -14.33 9.12
N GLN A 12 4.14 -15.21 9.48
CA GLN A 12 5.52 -14.76 9.74
C GLN A 12 6.19 -14.19 8.49
N GLN A 13 5.91 -14.77 7.33
CA GLN A 13 6.41 -14.23 6.06
C GLN A 13 5.73 -12.90 5.73
N ALA A 14 4.44 -12.74 6.02
CA ALA A 14 3.72 -11.48 5.79
C ALA A 14 4.34 -10.34 6.60
N GLU A 15 4.63 -10.58 7.88
CA GLU A 15 5.32 -9.61 8.73
C GLU A 15 6.74 -9.31 8.23
N ALA A 16 7.51 -10.34 7.85
CA ALA A 16 8.86 -10.16 7.34
C ALA A 16 8.87 -9.34 6.03
N VAL A 17 7.96 -9.64 5.10
CA VAL A 17 7.80 -8.88 3.85
C VAL A 17 7.38 -7.46 4.16
N PHE A 18 6.38 -7.25 5.01
CA PHE A 18 5.93 -5.92 5.39
C PHE A 18 7.06 -5.07 6.00
N ASN A 19 7.79 -5.62 6.97
CA ASN A 19 8.92 -4.92 7.59
C ASN A 19 10.04 -4.66 6.60
N SER A 20 10.31 -5.59 5.67
CA SER A 20 11.28 -5.37 4.60
C SER A 20 10.87 -4.22 3.68
N ILE A 21 9.60 -4.15 3.29
CA ILE A 21 9.08 -3.06 2.45
C ILE A 21 9.12 -1.75 3.23
N ALA A 22 8.71 -1.73 4.51
CA ALA A 22 8.75 -0.56 5.38
C ALA A 22 10.15 0.05 5.43
N ASN A 23 11.16 -0.79 5.66
CA ASN A 23 12.56 -0.38 5.67
C ASN A 23 13.01 0.12 4.30
N HIS A 24 12.63 -0.56 3.22
CA HIS A 24 13.00 -0.18 1.86
C HIS A 24 12.46 1.21 1.49
N VAL A 25 11.19 1.47 1.80
CA VAL A 25 10.53 2.74 1.48
C VAL A 25 10.73 3.80 2.57
N SER A 26 11.52 3.51 3.62
CA SER A 26 11.69 4.36 4.80
C SER A 26 10.33 4.85 5.35
N ALA A 27 9.39 3.92 5.51
CA ALA A 27 8.14 4.18 6.22
C ALA A 27 8.39 4.11 7.73
N PRO A 28 7.73 4.98 8.53
CA PRO A 28 7.79 4.88 9.99
C PRO A 28 7.15 3.57 10.46
N GLU A 29 7.49 3.15 11.68
CA GLU A 29 6.76 2.05 12.32
C GLU A 29 5.30 2.46 12.52
N GLN A 30 4.40 1.54 12.18
CA GLN A 30 2.96 1.77 12.25
C GLN A 30 2.30 0.67 13.06
N ASP A 31 1.54 1.06 14.08
CA ASP A 31 0.67 0.16 14.83
C ASP A 31 -0.54 -0.28 14.01
N GLN A 32 -1.05 0.60 13.13
CA GLN A 32 -2.20 0.32 12.28
C GLN A 32 -1.78 0.08 10.84
N ARG A 33 -2.33 -0.97 10.24
CA ARG A 33 -2.10 -1.36 8.85
C ARG A 33 -3.26 -0.87 8.00
N VAL A 34 -2.98 -0.11 6.95
CA VAL A 34 -4.00 0.34 5.99
C VAL A 34 -4.41 -0.85 5.12
N TYR A 35 -5.69 -1.17 5.11
CA TYR A 35 -6.29 -2.22 4.27
C TYR A 35 -6.73 -1.65 2.92
N LYS A 36 -7.35 -0.48 2.93
CA LYS A 36 -7.86 0.15 1.71
C LYS A 36 -7.73 1.66 1.79
N LEU A 37 -7.44 2.26 0.64
CA LEU A 37 -7.23 3.69 0.48
C LEU A 37 -7.98 4.18 -0.75
N VAL A 38 -8.68 5.30 -0.60
CA VAL A 38 -9.34 6.01 -1.69
C VAL A 38 -8.80 7.44 -1.73
N TRP A 39 -8.27 7.85 -2.88
CA TRP A 39 -7.69 9.18 -3.07
C TRP A 39 -7.94 9.70 -4.48
N GLN A 40 -7.83 11.01 -4.64
CA GLN A 40 -7.93 11.67 -5.93
C GLN A 40 -6.55 11.75 -6.59
N HIS A 41 -6.43 11.19 -7.79
CA HIS A 41 -5.22 11.23 -8.62
C HIS A 41 -5.55 11.77 -10.01
N GLU A 42 -4.90 12.86 -10.42
CA GLU A 42 -5.10 13.47 -11.75
C GLU A 42 -6.57 13.76 -12.11
N GLY A 43 -7.39 14.10 -11.12
CA GLY A 43 -8.82 14.37 -11.31
C GLY A 43 -9.72 13.13 -11.36
N ALA A 44 -9.16 11.93 -11.27
CA ALA A 44 -9.90 10.67 -11.14
C ALA A 44 -9.88 10.17 -9.68
N GLU A 45 -11.00 9.62 -9.22
CA GLU A 45 -11.04 8.89 -7.95
C GLU A 45 -10.36 7.53 -8.12
N CYS A 46 -9.32 7.28 -7.33
CA CYS A 46 -8.54 6.07 -7.33
C CYS A 46 -8.76 5.35 -6.02
N SER A 47 -9.05 4.05 -6.09
CA SER A 47 -9.16 3.20 -4.92
C SER A 47 -8.19 2.03 -5.05
N CYS A 48 -7.49 1.72 -3.97
CA CYS A 48 -6.66 0.52 -3.89
C CYS A 48 -6.90 -0.23 -2.59
N GLU A 49 -6.85 -1.55 -2.66
CA GLU A 49 -7.06 -2.46 -1.54
C GLU A 49 -5.98 -3.53 -1.55
N ILE A 50 -5.49 -3.90 -0.38
CA ILE A 50 -4.50 -4.97 -0.23
C ILE A 50 -5.05 -6.26 -0.87
N GLY A 51 -4.31 -6.85 -1.81
CA GLY A 51 -4.74 -8.04 -2.55
C GLY A 51 -5.60 -7.78 -3.79
N LYS A 52 -5.91 -6.52 -4.11
CA LYS A 52 -6.56 -6.12 -5.36
C LYS A 52 -5.57 -5.49 -6.35
N PRO A 53 -5.85 -5.54 -7.66
CA PRO A 53 -5.06 -4.80 -8.65
C PRO A 53 -5.19 -3.29 -8.42
N LEU A 54 -4.17 -2.54 -8.85
CA LEU A 54 -4.21 -1.08 -8.90
C LEU A 54 -5.30 -0.58 -9.87
N PRO A 55 -5.80 0.65 -9.66
CA PRO A 55 -6.75 1.24 -10.58
C PRO A 55 -6.14 1.47 -11.97
N ASP A 56 -6.97 1.38 -13.01
CA ASP A 56 -6.59 1.44 -14.44
C ASP A 56 -5.74 2.66 -14.81
N VAL A 57 -5.84 3.75 -14.03
CA VAL A 57 -5.01 4.96 -14.21
C VAL A 57 -3.52 4.64 -14.21
N PHE A 58 -3.07 3.63 -13.46
CA PHE A 58 -1.68 3.21 -13.37
C PHE A 58 -1.26 2.27 -14.52
N ARG A 59 -2.21 1.84 -15.37
CA ARG A 59 -2.01 0.96 -16.53
C ARG A 59 -1.16 -0.27 -16.21
N THR A 60 -1.39 -0.84 -15.03
CA THR A 60 -0.65 -1.98 -14.51
C THR A 60 -1.61 -2.90 -13.76
N ASP A 61 -1.49 -4.21 -13.99
CA ASP A 61 -2.26 -5.24 -13.29
C ASP A 61 -1.60 -5.65 -11.96
N GLU A 62 -0.73 -4.79 -11.43
CA GLU A 62 -0.03 -5.07 -10.20
C GLU A 62 -0.96 -5.04 -9.00
N THR A 63 -0.86 -6.07 -8.17
CA THR A 63 -1.59 -6.19 -6.91
C THR A 63 -0.97 -5.34 -5.82
N VAL A 64 -1.79 -4.65 -5.03
CA VAL A 64 -1.29 -3.92 -3.86
C VAL A 64 -0.88 -4.89 -2.77
N LEU A 65 0.38 -4.77 -2.33
CA LEU A 65 0.97 -5.61 -1.29
C LEU A 65 0.86 -5.01 0.11
N ALA A 66 1.16 -3.72 0.21
CA ALA A 66 1.22 -3.00 1.47
C ALA A 66 0.94 -1.52 1.21
N ILE A 67 0.26 -0.86 2.15
CA ILE A 67 0.03 0.57 2.13
C ILE A 67 0.58 1.12 3.44
N PHE A 68 1.54 2.03 3.33
CA PHE A 68 2.16 2.68 4.48
C PHE A 68 1.66 4.10 4.63
N GLU A 69 1.32 4.50 5.85
CA GLU A 69 1.04 5.90 6.17
C GLU A 69 2.33 6.57 6.62
N CYS A 70 2.81 7.53 5.86
CA CYS A 70 3.87 8.44 6.27
C CYS A 70 3.24 9.79 6.68
N ASP A 71 4.06 10.77 7.08
CA ASP A 71 3.58 12.07 7.55
C ASP A 71 2.55 12.74 6.63
N GLU A 72 2.93 13.03 5.38
CA GLU A 72 2.08 13.77 4.43
C GLU A 72 1.54 12.93 3.27
N VAL A 73 2.02 11.68 3.14
CA VAL A 73 1.67 10.80 2.02
C VAL A 73 1.42 9.37 2.50
N TYR A 74 0.56 8.65 1.79
CA TYR A 74 0.47 7.21 1.83
C TYR A 74 1.35 6.61 0.72
N LYS A 75 2.20 5.65 1.08
CA LYS A 75 3.06 4.91 0.15
C LYS A 75 2.41 3.56 -0.16
N ILE A 76 1.86 3.43 -1.36
CA ILE A 76 1.23 2.22 -1.84
C ILE A 76 2.30 1.39 -2.56
N CYS A 77 2.57 0.20 -2.03
CA CYS A 77 3.60 -0.70 -2.51
C CYS A 77 2.99 -1.90 -3.25
N THR A 78 3.55 -2.24 -4.39
CA THR A 78 3.26 -3.42 -5.22
C THR A 78 4.52 -4.28 -5.37
N PRO A 79 4.46 -5.48 -5.97
CA PRO A 79 5.65 -6.32 -6.15
C PRO A 79 6.78 -5.59 -6.89
N ASN A 80 6.46 -4.81 -7.93
CA ASN A 80 7.47 -4.08 -8.70
C ASN A 80 7.56 -2.60 -8.35
N ARG A 81 6.79 -2.06 -7.37
CA ARG A 81 6.90 -0.67 -6.90
C ARG A 81 6.97 -0.63 -5.38
N GLY A 82 8.12 -0.28 -4.82
CA GLY A 82 8.35 -0.19 -3.39
C GLY A 82 8.73 -1.51 -2.70
N ALA A 83 8.35 -2.68 -3.23
CA ALA A 83 8.75 -3.96 -2.64
C ALA A 83 10.06 -4.53 -3.19
N ILE A 84 10.25 -4.54 -4.51
CA ILE A 84 11.43 -5.14 -5.16
C ILE A 84 12.17 -4.13 -6.04
N LYS A 85 11.43 -3.34 -6.82
CA LYS A 85 11.94 -2.34 -7.76
C LYS A 85 11.10 -1.07 -7.64
N PHE A 86 11.62 0.03 -8.19
CA PHE A 86 10.96 1.34 -8.32
C PHE A 86 10.42 1.95 -7.02
N ASP A 87 10.14 3.26 -7.07
CA ASP A 87 9.50 3.94 -5.96
C ASP A 87 8.03 3.52 -5.80
N PRO A 88 7.51 3.46 -4.56
CA PRO A 88 6.10 3.22 -4.30
C PRO A 88 5.23 4.34 -4.87
N ILE A 89 3.94 4.06 -5.05
CA ILE A 89 2.98 5.09 -5.46
C ILE A 89 2.70 5.99 -4.26
N HIS A 90 2.85 7.30 -4.45
CA HIS A 90 2.59 8.30 -3.43
C HIS A 90 1.19 8.90 -3.58
N ALA A 91 0.33 8.66 -2.59
CA ALA A 91 -0.96 9.32 -2.47
C ALA A 91 -0.89 10.40 -1.38
N MET A 92 -1.04 11.67 -1.74
CA MET A 92 -1.02 12.75 -0.75
C MET A 92 -2.22 12.63 0.19
N LYS A 93 -1.99 12.79 1.50
CA LYS A 93 -3.08 12.79 2.50
C LYS A 93 -4.13 13.85 2.21
N SER A 94 -3.73 15.00 1.66
CA SER A 94 -4.62 16.08 1.24
C SER A 94 -5.61 15.66 0.14
N SER A 95 -5.26 14.64 -0.66
CA SER A 95 -6.11 14.10 -1.73
C SER A 95 -6.84 12.82 -1.32
N VAL A 96 -6.64 12.33 -0.09
CA VAL A 96 -7.28 11.10 0.40
C VAL A 96 -8.70 11.40 0.83
N SER A 97 -9.64 10.67 0.25
CA SER A 97 -11.06 10.76 0.56
C SER A 97 -11.47 9.78 1.65
N SER A 98 -10.83 8.60 1.70
CA SER A 98 -11.16 7.56 2.68
C SER A 98 -9.98 6.61 2.94
N VAL A 99 -9.86 6.15 4.20
CA VAL A 99 -8.86 5.16 4.64
C VAL A 99 -9.57 4.12 5.50
N GLU A 100 -9.37 2.85 5.17
CA GLU A 100 -9.85 1.72 5.96
C GLU A 100 -8.64 0.92 6.48
N TYR A 101 -8.66 0.57 7.76
CA TYR A 101 -7.59 -0.16 8.42
C TYR A 101 -8.01 -1.62 8.66
N PHE A 102 -7.03 -2.52 8.78
CA PHE A 102 -7.27 -3.87 9.29
C PHE A 102 -7.81 -3.81 10.73
N SER A 103 -8.70 -4.74 11.08
CA SER A 103 -9.39 -4.82 12.39
C SER A 103 -9.04 -6.03 13.23
#